data_AF-E9I7N2-F1
#
_entry.id   AF-E9I7N2-F1
#
_cell.length_a   1.000
_cell.length_b   1.000
_cell.length_c   1.000
_cell.angle_alpha   90.00
_cell.angle_beta   90.00
_cell.angle_gamma   90.00
#
_symmetry.space_group_name_H-M   'P 1'
#
loop_
_entity.id
_entity.type
_entity.pdbx_description
1 polymer ?
#
loop_
_entity_poly.entity_id
_entity_poly.type
_entity_poly.pdbx_seq_one_letter_code
_entity_poly.pdbx_strand_id
1 'polypeptide(L)'
;MNRDLALKNRGIAQRFKTKLEKSRESKSDTPIEKKEAETVTNDLGEKAFLAVNGIKGADEVEFFKKIQKETGKTADVLLESTYFQTEFRDFKEKKATREATPNGSKRSTPLSSDSVDYWLAKDELPPSSQVELRRQVVNAKSKKDSSGGVFYNS
;
A
#
# COMPACT_ATOMS: atom_id res chain seq x y z
N MET A 1 -26.64 -42.24 56.20
CA MET A 1 -25.53 -41.35 55.76
C MET A 1 -25.50 -41.01 54.26
N ASN A 2 -26.33 -41.61 53.39
CA ASN A 2 -26.24 -41.35 51.93
C ASN A 2 -27.06 -40.15 51.42
N ARG A 3 -28.06 -39.70 52.18
CA ARG A 3 -28.96 -38.60 51.77
C ARG A 3 -28.24 -37.24 51.77
N ASP A 4 -27.44 -36.97 52.79
CA ASP A 4 -26.71 -35.70 52.91
C ASP A 4 -25.64 -35.53 51.82
N LEU A 5 -24.98 -36.63 51.44
CA LEU A 5 -24.03 -36.62 50.34
C LEU A 5 -24.73 -36.33 48.99
N ALA A 6 -25.91 -36.92 48.77
CA ALA A 6 -26.72 -36.65 47.59
C ALA A 6 -27.20 -35.20 47.52
N LEU A 7 -27.62 -34.61 48.65
CA LEU A 7 -28.00 -33.19 48.73
C LEU A 7 -26.81 -32.26 48.43
N LYS A 8 -25.62 -32.55 48.99
CA LYS A 8 -24.40 -31.78 48.71
C LYS A 8 -24.04 -31.84 47.22
N ASN A 9 -24.06 -33.03 46.62
CA ASN A 9 -23.75 -33.21 45.20
C ASN A 9 -24.75 -32.49 44.29
N ARG A 10 -26.05 -32.50 44.66
CA ARG A 10 -27.08 -31.76 43.92
C ARG A 10 -26.84 -30.25 43.96
N GLY A 11 -26.49 -29.71 45.13
CA GLY A 11 -26.15 -28.28 45.27
C GLY A 11 -24.91 -27.89 44.47
N ILE A 12 -23.89 -28.73 44.45
CA ILE A 12 -22.68 -28.54 43.64
C ILE A 12 -23.01 -28.56 42.14
N ALA A 13 -23.80 -29.53 41.68
CA ALA A 13 -24.22 -29.62 40.27
C ALA A 13 -25.01 -28.39 39.82
N GLN A 14 -25.90 -27.86 40.67
CA GLN A 14 -26.63 -26.63 40.36
C GLN A 14 -25.71 -25.40 40.24
N ARG A 15 -24.69 -25.29 41.09
CA ARG A 15 -23.69 -24.20 41.00
C ARG A 15 -22.83 -24.29 39.73
N PHE A 16 -22.49 -25.50 39.29
CA PHE A 16 -21.77 -25.68 38.03
C PHE A 16 -22.65 -25.34 36.82
N LYS A 17 -23.93 -25.73 36.85
CA LYS A 17 -24.89 -25.36 35.79
C LYS A 17 -25.07 -23.84 35.67
N THR A 18 -25.28 -23.14 36.78
CA THR A 18 -25.45 -21.69 36.75
C THR A 18 -24.17 -20.94 36.37
N LYS A 19 -22.98 -21.43 36.77
CA LYS A 19 -21.70 -20.90 36.28
C LYS A 19 -21.53 -21.10 34.77
N LEU A 20 -21.92 -22.28 34.26
CA LEU A 20 -21.85 -22.58 32.84
C LEU A 20 -22.81 -21.70 32.03
N GLU A 21 -24.07 -21.59 32.47
CA GLU A 21 -25.08 -20.73 31.83
C GLU A 21 -24.66 -19.26 31.86
N LYS A 22 -24.19 -18.75 33.00
CA LYS A 22 -23.69 -17.36 33.10
C LYS A 22 -22.44 -17.12 32.23
N SER A 23 -21.59 -18.14 32.05
CA SER A 23 -20.44 -18.07 31.12
C SER A 23 -20.85 -18.16 29.65
N ARG A 24 -22.04 -18.69 29.34
CA ARG A 24 -22.62 -18.74 28.00
C ARG A 24 -23.40 -17.47 27.67
N GLU A 25 -24.13 -16.91 28.63
CA GLU A 25 -24.84 -15.63 28.51
C GLU A 25 -23.88 -14.43 28.45
N SER A 26 -22.75 -14.45 29.17
CA SER A 26 -21.68 -13.46 28.96
C SER A 26 -20.87 -13.68 27.67
N LYS A 27 -21.20 -14.71 26.89
CA LYS A 27 -20.63 -15.01 25.57
C LYS A 27 -21.69 -15.04 24.47
N SER A 28 -22.90 -14.54 24.73
CA SER A 28 -23.96 -14.37 23.72
C SER A 28 -23.98 -12.96 23.14
N ASP A 29 -22.79 -12.42 22.87
CA ASP A 29 -22.51 -11.66 21.65
C ASP A 29 -21.68 -12.58 20.76
N THR A 30 -22.37 -13.36 19.91
CA THR A 30 -21.85 -14.22 18.82
C THR A 30 -20.71 -15.21 19.14
N PRO A 31 -20.96 -16.53 19.08
CA PRO A 31 -19.92 -17.52 18.83
C PRO A 31 -19.45 -17.38 17.37
N ILE A 32 -18.56 -16.43 17.09
CA ILE A 32 -17.61 -16.62 15.99
C ILE A 32 -16.65 -17.67 16.51
N GLU A 33 -16.91 -18.92 16.12
CA GLU A 33 -15.92 -19.97 16.05
C GLU A 33 -14.65 -19.34 15.45
N LYS A 34 -13.65 -19.08 16.29
CA LYS A 34 -12.26 -19.07 15.84
C LYS A 34 -11.95 -20.51 15.45
N LYS A 35 -12.46 -20.93 14.29
CA LYS A 35 -11.68 -21.81 13.45
C LYS A 35 -10.43 -21.01 13.15
N GLU A 36 -9.34 -21.43 13.77
CA GLU A 36 -8.03 -21.41 13.14
C GLU A 36 -8.19 -22.17 11.82
N ALA A 37 -8.83 -21.55 10.83
CA ALA A 37 -8.64 -21.90 9.46
C ALA A 37 -7.24 -21.37 9.16
N GLU A 38 -6.30 -22.29 9.29
CA GLU A 38 -5.14 -22.46 8.43
C GLU A 38 -4.83 -21.25 7.55
N THR A 39 -3.56 -20.87 7.56
CA THR A 39 -2.90 -20.19 6.46
C THR A 39 -3.10 -20.98 5.15
N VAL A 40 -4.30 -20.96 4.58
CA VAL A 40 -4.60 -21.43 3.25
C VAL A 40 -4.15 -20.31 2.36
N THR A 41 -2.86 -20.37 2.04
CA THR A 41 -2.35 -20.18 0.69
C THR A 41 -3.28 -19.35 -0.16
N ASN A 42 -2.99 -18.04 -0.30
CA ASN A 42 -3.40 -17.22 -1.44
C ASN A 42 -4.26 -18.00 -2.45
N ASP A 43 -5.58 -18.07 -2.24
CA ASP A 43 -6.40 -19.00 -3.02
C ASP A 43 -6.24 -18.58 -4.48
N LEU A 44 -5.54 -19.43 -5.23
CA LEU A 44 -5.16 -19.11 -6.60
C LEU A 44 -6.43 -18.88 -7.42
N GLY A 45 -7.54 -19.53 -7.04
CA GLY A 45 -8.87 -19.30 -7.57
C GLY A 45 -9.35 -17.88 -7.33
N GLU A 46 -9.35 -17.40 -6.08
CA GLU A 46 -9.75 -16.02 -5.76
C GLU A 46 -8.85 -15.00 -6.46
N LYS A 47 -7.53 -15.21 -6.48
CA LYS A 47 -6.61 -14.31 -7.18
C LYS A 47 -6.85 -14.31 -8.69
N ALA A 48 -7.09 -15.47 -9.29
CA ALA A 48 -7.40 -15.57 -10.71
C ALA A 48 -8.74 -14.89 -11.03
N PHE A 49 -9.74 -15.08 -10.18
CA PHE A 49 -11.05 -14.44 -10.32
C PHE A 49 -10.94 -12.92 -10.24
N LEU A 50 -10.21 -12.39 -9.26
CA LEU A 50 -9.93 -10.96 -9.14
C LEU A 50 -9.13 -10.43 -10.34
N ALA A 51 -8.15 -11.19 -10.83
CA ALA A 51 -7.34 -10.82 -11.99
C ALA A 51 -8.16 -10.74 -13.30
N VAL A 52 -9.12 -11.65 -13.50
CA VAL A 52 -10.09 -11.61 -14.62
C VAL A 52 -10.96 -10.36 -14.53
N ASN A 53 -11.36 -9.97 -13.32
CA ASN A 53 -12.15 -8.76 -13.06
C ASN A 53 -11.32 -7.46 -13.01
N GLY A 54 -10.03 -7.51 -13.39
CA GLY A 54 -9.19 -6.31 -13.53
C GLY A 54 -8.56 -5.79 -12.24
N ILE A 55 -8.53 -6.61 -11.19
CA ILE A 55 -7.83 -6.38 -9.92
C ILE A 55 -6.55 -7.22 -9.97
N LYS A 56 -5.43 -6.61 -10.35
CA LYS A 56 -4.15 -7.32 -10.59
C LYS A 56 -3.04 -6.89 -9.64
N GLY A 57 -3.08 -5.63 -9.17
CA GLY A 57 -2.06 -5.09 -8.29
C GLY A 57 -2.15 -5.66 -6.87
N ALA A 58 -1.01 -5.82 -6.20
CA ALA A 58 -0.99 -6.24 -4.78
C ALA A 58 -1.83 -5.28 -3.91
N ASP A 59 -1.64 -3.96 -4.08
CA ASP A 59 -2.41 -2.94 -3.35
C ASP A 59 -3.91 -2.99 -3.67
N GLU A 60 -4.28 -3.34 -4.91
CA GLU A 60 -5.67 -3.46 -5.34
C GLU A 60 -6.36 -4.67 -4.70
N VAL A 61 -5.64 -5.78 -4.59
CA VAL A 61 -6.11 -6.99 -3.89
C VAL A 61 -6.25 -6.73 -2.40
N GLU A 62 -5.32 -6.00 -1.79
CA GLU A 62 -5.42 -5.60 -0.37
C GLU A 62 -6.62 -4.69 -0.12
N PHE A 63 -6.85 -3.73 -1.02
CA PHE A 63 -8.03 -2.86 -0.97
C PHE A 63 -9.34 -3.66 -1.06
N PHE A 64 -9.43 -4.58 -2.02
CA PHE A 64 -10.57 -5.48 -2.14
C PHE A 64 -10.80 -6.28 -0.86
N LYS A 65 -9.74 -6.90 -0.30
CA LYS A 65 -9.83 -7.67 0.94
C LYS A 65 -10.26 -6.81 2.14
N LYS A 66 -9.90 -5.53 2.17
CA LYS A 66 -10.34 -4.61 3.21
C LYS A 66 -11.86 -4.39 3.14
N ILE A 67 -12.38 -4.06 1.96
CA ILE A 67 -13.83 -3.85 1.77
C ILE A 67 -14.61 -5.15 1.98
N GLN A 68 -14.05 -6.29 1.55
CA GLN A 68 -14.65 -7.60 1.79
C GLN A 68 -14.79 -7.89 3.30
N LYS A 69 -13.76 -7.57 4.10
CA LYS A 69 -13.82 -7.69 5.57
C LYS A 69 -14.80 -6.72 6.22
N GLU A 70 -14.92 -5.51 5.69
CA GLU A 70 -15.82 -4.48 6.23
C GLU A 70 -17.30 -4.79 5.92
N THR A 71 -17.58 -5.28 4.72
CA THR A 71 -18.96 -5.54 4.26
C THR A 71 -19.43 -6.96 4.53
N GLY A 72 -18.50 -7.91 4.72
CA GLY A 72 -18.81 -9.34 4.87
C GLY A 72 -19.44 -9.97 3.63
N LYS A 73 -19.45 -9.28 2.47
CA LYS A 73 -20.06 -9.75 1.23
C LYS A 73 -19.11 -10.68 0.47
N THR A 74 -19.67 -11.57 -0.34
CA THR A 74 -18.90 -12.43 -1.26
C THR A 74 -18.30 -11.60 -2.38
N ALA A 75 -17.26 -12.14 -3.04
CA ALA A 75 -16.54 -11.43 -4.09
C ALA A 75 -17.44 -11.00 -5.25
N ASP A 76 -18.32 -11.90 -5.73
CA ASP A 76 -19.25 -11.63 -6.82
C ASP A 76 -20.16 -10.43 -6.52
N VAL A 77 -20.81 -10.45 -5.35
CA VAL A 77 -21.75 -9.40 -4.93
C VAL A 77 -21.02 -8.07 -4.70
N LEU A 78 -19.76 -8.13 -4.24
CA LEU A 78 -18.98 -6.93 -4.01
C LEU A 78 -18.55 -6.29 -5.34
N LEU A 79 -18.13 -7.08 -6.32
CA LEU A 79 -17.73 -6.58 -7.64
C LEU A 79 -18.89 -5.96 -8.43
N GLU A 80 -20.10 -6.48 -8.24
CA GLU A 80 -21.33 -5.90 -8.81
C GLU A 80 -21.81 -4.65 -8.07
N SER A 81 -21.31 -4.40 -6.86
CA SER A 81 -21.73 -3.25 -6.07
C SER A 81 -21.21 -1.94 -6.65
N THR A 82 -22.13 -1.00 -6.93
CA THR A 82 -21.77 0.35 -7.36
C THR A 82 -20.82 1.04 -6.39
N TYR A 83 -21.00 0.84 -5.08
CA TYR A 83 -20.13 1.38 -4.04
C TYR A 83 -18.68 0.92 -4.19
N PHE A 84 -18.47 -0.38 -4.41
CA PHE A 84 -17.13 -0.92 -4.60
C PHE A 84 -16.50 -0.37 -5.89
N GLN A 85 -17.26 -0.33 -6.99
CA GLN A 85 -16.76 0.18 -8.27
C GLN A 85 -16.33 1.65 -8.20
N THR A 86 -17.10 2.49 -7.50
CA THR A 86 -16.74 3.91 -7.30
C THR A 86 -15.48 4.04 -6.46
N GLU A 87 -15.42 3.35 -5.32
CA GLU A 87 -14.28 3.42 -4.41
C GLU A 87 -13.00 2.83 -5.05
N PHE A 88 -13.16 1.77 -5.85
CA PHE A 88 -12.05 1.16 -6.57
C PHE A 88 -11.50 2.06 -7.69
N ARG A 89 -12.38 2.79 -8.41
CA ARG A 89 -11.96 3.80 -9.38
C ARG A 89 -11.19 4.92 -8.69
N ASP A 90 -11.73 5.46 -7.61
CA ASP A 90 -11.09 6.55 -6.85
C ASP A 90 -9.74 6.09 -6.28
N PHE A 91 -9.63 4.84 -5.85
CA PHE A 91 -8.36 4.23 -5.44
C PHE A 91 -7.35 4.18 -6.60
N LYS A 92 -7.77 3.73 -7.79
CA LYS A 92 -6.92 3.71 -9.00
C LYS A 92 -6.46 5.10 -9.41
N GLU A 93 -7.34 6.09 -9.37
CA GLU A 93 -7.00 7.48 -9.69
C GLU A 93 -5.98 8.06 -8.71
N LYS A 94 -6.13 7.81 -7.40
CA LYS A 94 -5.16 8.21 -6.38
C LYS A 94 -3.80 7.55 -6.60
N LYS A 95 -3.81 6.26 -6.95
CA LYS A 95 -2.58 5.52 -7.26
C LYS A 95 -1.90 6.07 -8.51
N ALA A 96 -2.63 6.27 -9.60
CA ALA A 96 -2.12 6.84 -10.84
C ALA A 96 -1.55 8.26 -10.60
N THR A 97 -2.23 9.07 -9.79
CA THR A 97 -1.75 10.40 -9.40
C THR A 97 -0.45 10.32 -8.61
N ARG A 98 -0.35 9.39 -7.65
CA ARG A 98 0.86 9.18 -6.84
C ARG A 98 2.04 8.70 -7.69
N GLU A 99 1.79 7.83 -8.66
CA GLU A 99 2.81 7.33 -9.59
C GLU A 99 3.24 8.40 -10.60
N ALA A 100 2.30 9.21 -11.08
CA ALA A 100 2.58 10.33 -11.99
C ALA A 100 3.26 11.51 -11.28
N THR A 101 3.14 11.61 -9.95
CA THR A 101 3.81 12.65 -9.16
C THR A 101 5.31 12.32 -9.10
N PRO A 102 6.20 13.16 -9.68
CA PRO A 102 7.62 12.93 -9.60
C PRO A 102 8.07 13.02 -8.13
N ASN A 103 8.40 11.90 -7.50
CA ASN A 103 8.91 11.86 -6.11
C ASN A 103 10.37 12.33 -5.99
N GLY A 104 10.89 13.02 -7.01
CA GLY A 104 12.22 13.60 -6.99
C GLY A 104 12.15 15.08 -6.62
N SER A 105 12.78 15.46 -5.51
CA SER A 105 13.24 16.84 -5.23
C SER A 105 14.38 17.26 -6.20
N LYS A 106 14.27 16.87 -7.47
CA LYS A 106 15.11 17.27 -8.59
C LYS A 106 14.32 18.13 -9.57
N ARG A 107 13.24 18.77 -9.11
CA ARG A 107 12.74 19.96 -9.78
C ARG A 107 13.88 20.96 -9.65
N SER A 108 14.71 21.05 -10.69
CA SER A 108 15.87 21.91 -10.73
C SER A 108 15.41 23.29 -10.26
N THR A 109 15.91 23.73 -9.10
CA THR A 109 15.77 25.11 -8.65
C THR A 109 16.02 26.00 -9.86
N PRO A 110 15.20 27.02 -10.15
CA PRO A 110 15.45 27.92 -11.26
C PRO A 110 16.89 28.43 -11.12
N LEU A 111 17.77 27.94 -11.98
CA LEU A 111 19.18 28.28 -11.95
C LEU A 111 19.25 29.75 -12.33
N SER A 112 19.82 30.58 -11.44
CA SER A 112 20.00 31.99 -11.73
C SER A 112 20.83 32.15 -13.00
N SER A 113 20.54 33.16 -13.82
CA SER A 113 21.34 33.50 -15.01
C SER A 113 22.80 33.80 -14.68
N ASP A 114 23.13 34.04 -13.41
CA ASP A 114 24.49 34.26 -12.93
C ASP A 114 25.22 32.97 -12.53
N SER A 115 24.57 31.81 -12.65
CA SER A 115 25.15 30.51 -12.30
C SER A 115 25.79 29.82 -13.51
N VAL A 116 26.92 29.16 -13.28
CA VAL A 116 27.61 28.34 -14.29
C VAL A 116 26.70 27.22 -14.81
N ASP A 117 25.95 26.58 -13.91
CA ASP A 117 25.06 25.47 -14.23
C ASP A 117 23.93 25.89 -15.19
N TYR A 118 23.42 27.12 -15.09
CA TYR A 118 22.42 27.66 -16.02
C TYR A 118 22.94 27.66 -17.46
N TRP A 119 24.17 28.17 -17.66
CA TRP A 119 24.79 28.28 -18.97
C TRP A 119 25.24 26.92 -19.51
N LEU A 120 25.71 26.02 -18.65
CA LEU A 120 26.00 24.63 -19.02
C LEU A 120 24.74 23.87 -19.44
N ALA A 121 23.60 24.11 -18.78
CA ALA A 121 22.32 23.49 -19.14
C ALA A 121 21.76 24.03 -20.47
N LYS A 122 22.01 25.32 -20.77
CA LYS A 122 21.64 25.94 -22.04
C LYS A 122 22.58 25.63 -23.20
N ASP A 123 23.77 25.10 -22.91
CA ASP A 123 24.85 24.89 -23.87
C ASP A 123 25.31 26.18 -24.60
N GLU A 124 25.19 27.33 -23.92
CA GLU A 124 25.55 28.66 -24.44
C GLU A 124 26.60 29.34 -23.54
N LEU A 125 27.28 30.36 -24.07
CA LEU A 125 28.20 31.18 -23.29
C LEU A 125 27.50 32.43 -22.71
N PRO A 126 27.81 32.83 -21.47
CA PRO A 126 27.32 34.07 -20.88
C PRO A 126 27.69 35.31 -21.73
N PRO A 127 27.05 36.47 -21.47
CA PRO A 127 27.38 37.73 -22.14
C PRO A 127 28.87 38.07 -22.06
N SER A 128 29.40 38.77 -23.06
CA SER A 128 30.81 39.17 -23.11
C SER A 128 31.23 40.09 -21.96
N SER A 129 30.28 40.77 -21.32
CA SER A 129 30.50 41.58 -20.12
C SER A 129 30.86 40.75 -18.89
N GLN A 130 30.50 39.47 -18.83
CA GLN A 130 30.73 38.57 -17.70
C GLN A 130 31.89 37.60 -17.98
N VAL A 131 33.09 38.15 -18.13
CA VAL A 131 34.31 37.41 -18.53
C VAL A 131 34.64 36.27 -17.55
N GLU A 132 34.48 36.50 -16.25
CA GLU A 132 34.76 35.50 -15.22
C GLU A 132 33.81 34.31 -15.30
N LEU A 133 32.51 34.57 -15.45
CA LEU A 133 31.49 33.53 -15.58
C LEU A 133 31.73 32.72 -16.87
N ARG A 134 32.07 33.38 -17.99
CA ARG A 134 32.44 32.72 -19.24
C ARG A 134 33.60 31.74 -19.05
N ARG A 135 34.67 32.18 -18.38
CA ARG A 135 35.82 31.31 -18.11
C ARG A 135 35.44 30.12 -17.25
N GLN A 136 34.59 30.30 -16.25
CA GLN A 136 34.10 29.20 -15.41
C GLN A 136 33.25 28.20 -16.21
N VAL A 137 32.34 28.68 -17.08
CA VAL A 137 31.52 27.84 -17.96
C VAL A 137 32.38 27.04 -18.93
N VAL A 138 33.36 27.67 -19.60
CA VAL A 138 34.28 26.97 -20.51
C VAL A 138 35.09 25.90 -19.80
N ASN A 139 35.63 26.21 -18.62
CA ASN A 139 36.38 25.24 -17.82
C ASN A 139 35.51 24.06 -17.40
N ALA A 140 34.26 24.32 -16.99
CA ALA A 140 33.33 23.28 -16.60
C ALA A 140 32.89 22.42 -17.80
N LYS A 141 32.67 23.03 -18.97
CA LYS A 141 32.38 22.31 -20.23
C LYS A 141 33.53 21.41 -20.63
N SER A 142 34.76 21.92 -20.60
CA SER A 142 35.98 21.13 -20.89
C SER A 142 36.16 19.94 -19.93
N LYS A 143 35.83 20.10 -18.64
CA LYS A 143 35.86 18.99 -17.67
C LYS A 143 34.80 17.93 -17.94
N LYS A 144 33.61 18.35 -18.37
CA LYS A 144 32.53 17.43 -18.73
C LYS A 144 32.94 16.59 -19.94
N ASP A 145 33.48 17.24 -20.97
CA ASP A 145 33.92 16.60 -22.21
C ASP A 145 35.11 15.66 -21.98
N SER A 146 36.04 15.99 -21.08
CA SER A 146 37.17 15.09 -20.74
C SER A 146 36.77 13.89 -19.88
N SER A 147 35.63 13.96 -19.19
CA SER A 147 35.09 12.83 -18.41
C SER A 147 34.20 11.88 -19.22
N GLY A 148 33.75 12.30 -20.41
CA GLY A 148 33.10 11.42 -21.37
C GLY A 148 34.14 10.52 -22.03
N GLY A 149 34.14 9.24 -21.69
CA GLY A 149 35.10 8.26 -22.24
C GLY A 149 35.20 8.35 -23.76
N VAL A 150 36.42 8.54 -24.26
CA VAL A 150 36.73 8.52 -25.69
C VAL A 150 36.54 7.08 -26.18
N PHE A 151 35.39 6.79 -26.79
CA PHE A 151 35.16 5.51 -27.45
C PHE A 151 35.94 5.50 -28.77
N TYR A 152 37.10 4.83 -28.77
CA TYR A 152 37.74 4.44 -30.03
C TYR A 152 36.93 3.32 -30.65
N ASN A 153 36.27 3.59 -31.76
CA ASN A 153 35.67 2.56 -32.59
C ASN A 153 36.78 1.97 -33.46
N SER A 154 37.28 0.79 -33.09
CA SER A 154 38.24 0.00 -33.87
C SER A 154 37.54 -1.05 -34.70
#